data_AF-A0AAF0BSM4-F1
#
_entry.id   AF-A0AAF0BSM4-F1
#
_cell.length_a   1.000
_cell.length_b   1.000
_cell.length_c   1.000
_cell.angle_alpha   90.00
_cell.angle_beta   90.00
_cell.angle_gamma   90.00
#
_symmetry.space_group_name_H-M   'P 1'
#
loop_
_entity.id
_entity.type
_entity.pdbx_description
1 polymer ?
#
loop_
_entity_poly.entity_id
_entity_poly.type
_entity_poly.pdbx_seq_one_letter_code
_entity_poly.pdbx_strand_id
1 'polypeptide(L)'
;MTAALRSDATALDAVAALLAPDGGPAGPTRRYAVLPSPSRPRYLVPTAGRAGAGAHLRPGTGRRAAATRWAVRGALRLGAGRLLPGAVAVADGTPGAPGLRRHLGTLVGRDEVEVAIALGGPRPNRKPVLQVLASDGRTLAWAKLGVDDHTDALVAHEADALARRPDPPVATPEVLASGTWQGHPLLVLAHMDLVETTGPLDLTVAALAAVAGPASRAPATGAWWEALRARAAAGVDPDGAVAARLDALGARLDGRTWPFGRWHGDLAPWNAAWDGDRLLVWDWERSEAPVPLGLDAVHNELQVALLRDGVALEEAVRAARRRVGPLLVGLGHDPDDVDLVVEAYLATLRVRYADDARLGPLGPGQPVAAALDAAARKDPAR
;
A
#
# COMPACT_ATOMS: atom_id res chain seq x y z
N MET A 1 -16.08 12.55 9.45
CA MET A 1 -15.22 11.47 10.02
C MET A 1 -13.87 11.32 9.30
N THR A 2 -13.67 12.03 8.18
CA THR A 2 -12.62 11.79 7.16
C THR A 2 -11.15 12.02 7.56
N ALA A 3 -10.86 12.48 8.77
CA ALA A 3 -9.47 12.58 9.27
C ALA A 3 -9.24 11.80 10.58
N ALA A 4 -10.27 11.17 11.13
CA ALA A 4 -10.20 10.59 12.48
C ALA A 4 -9.24 9.40 12.58
N LEU A 5 -9.07 8.64 11.49
CA LEU A 5 -8.08 7.55 11.46
C LEU A 5 -6.65 8.03 11.23
N ARG A 6 -6.43 9.26 10.77
CA ARG A 6 -5.09 9.79 10.51
C ARG A 6 -4.35 10.20 11.78
N SER A 7 -5.04 10.33 12.91
CA SER A 7 -4.46 10.61 14.24
C SER A 7 -4.59 9.41 15.16
N ASP A 8 -3.56 9.12 15.94
CA ASP A 8 -3.62 8.06 16.96
C ASP A 8 -4.59 8.39 18.09
N ALA A 9 -4.84 9.66 18.38
CA ALA A 9 -5.75 10.08 19.45
C ALA A 9 -7.21 9.72 19.15
N THR A 10 -7.59 9.63 17.89
CA THR A 10 -8.98 9.42 17.44
C THR A 10 -9.19 8.11 16.68
N ALA A 11 -8.11 7.42 16.29
CA ALA A 11 -8.19 6.24 15.44
C ALA A 11 -8.91 5.05 16.09
N LEU A 12 -8.79 4.86 17.40
CA LEU A 12 -9.43 3.73 18.08
C LEU A 12 -10.96 3.87 18.08
N ASP A 13 -11.47 5.04 18.42
CA ASP A 13 -12.91 5.30 18.44
C ASP A 13 -13.49 5.26 17.02
N ALA A 14 -12.77 5.82 16.05
CA ALA A 14 -13.17 5.80 14.65
C ALA A 14 -13.26 4.37 14.11
N VAL A 15 -12.27 3.50 14.37
CA VAL A 15 -12.35 2.11 13.91
C VAL A 15 -13.44 1.33 14.66
N ALA A 16 -13.64 1.59 15.95
CA ALA A 16 -14.71 0.93 16.72
C ALA A 16 -16.10 1.27 16.18
N ALA A 17 -16.33 2.54 15.81
CA ALA A 17 -17.56 2.97 15.16
C ALA A 17 -17.76 2.33 13.78
N LEU A 18 -16.70 2.24 12.96
CA LEU A 18 -16.75 1.58 11.65
C LEU A 18 -17.06 0.09 11.73
N LEU A 19 -16.64 -0.59 12.80
CA LEU A 19 -16.91 -2.01 13.00
C LEU A 19 -18.32 -2.29 13.51
N ALA A 20 -18.92 -1.32 14.21
CA ALA A 20 -20.26 -1.42 14.76
C ALA A 20 -21.33 -1.39 13.65
N PRO A 21 -22.58 -1.78 13.95
CA PRO A 21 -23.68 -1.69 13.01
C PRO A 21 -23.94 -0.25 12.57
N ASP A 22 -24.45 -0.10 11.35
CA ASP A 22 -24.95 1.18 10.88
C ASP A 22 -26.15 1.63 11.75
N GLY A 23 -26.18 2.90 12.14
CA GLY A 23 -27.17 3.44 13.09
C GLY A 23 -26.86 3.23 14.58
N GLY A 24 -25.73 2.60 14.94
CA GLY A 24 -25.21 2.59 16.31
C GLY A 24 -25.05 1.20 16.96
N PRO A 25 -24.46 1.14 18.17
CA PRO A 25 -24.11 -0.13 18.81
C PRO A 25 -25.36 -0.92 19.25
N ALA A 26 -25.55 -2.10 18.67
CA ALA A 26 -26.61 -3.04 19.05
C ALA A 26 -26.09 -4.49 19.06
N GLY A 27 -26.74 -5.38 19.80
CA GLY A 27 -26.39 -6.80 19.87
C GLY A 27 -25.20 -7.13 20.78
N PRO A 28 -24.65 -8.36 20.68
CA PRO A 28 -23.54 -8.81 21.53
C PRO A 28 -22.26 -8.01 21.24
N THR A 29 -21.43 -7.85 22.27
CA THR A 29 -20.15 -7.16 22.15
C THR A 29 -18.99 -8.15 22.00
N ARG A 30 -18.07 -7.83 21.10
CA ARG A 30 -16.81 -8.53 20.86
C ARG A 30 -15.67 -7.70 21.44
N ARG A 31 -14.68 -8.36 22.05
CA ARG A 31 -13.53 -7.71 22.65
C ARG A 31 -12.27 -7.91 21.82
N TYR A 32 -11.63 -6.82 21.46
CA TYR A 32 -10.35 -6.79 20.76
C TYR A 32 -9.24 -6.25 21.66
N ALA A 33 -8.08 -6.90 21.64
CA ALA A 33 -6.86 -6.35 22.23
C ALA A 33 -6.30 -5.29 21.28
N VAL A 34 -5.87 -4.15 21.82
CA VAL A 34 -5.35 -3.03 21.03
C VAL A 34 -3.84 -2.97 21.16
N LEU A 35 -3.14 -3.23 20.06
CA LEU A 35 -1.69 -3.35 20.04
C LEU A 35 -1.02 -2.17 19.32
N PRO A 36 0.12 -1.67 19.82
CA PRO A 36 0.72 -1.99 21.12
C PRO A 36 -0.04 -1.41 22.33
N SER A 37 -0.87 -0.37 22.12
CA SER A 37 -1.69 0.24 23.17
C SER A 37 -2.88 1.02 22.57
N PRO A 38 -3.92 1.34 23.36
CA PRO A 38 -5.04 2.18 22.93
C PRO A 38 -4.63 3.57 22.44
N SER A 39 -3.57 4.16 23.01
CA SER A 39 -3.02 5.45 22.61
C SER A 39 -2.20 5.42 21.32
N ARG A 40 -1.86 4.23 20.81
CA ARG A 40 -1.08 4.03 19.58
C ARG A 40 -1.63 2.83 18.82
N PRO A 41 -2.90 2.85 18.39
CA PRO A 41 -3.54 1.66 17.83
C PRO A 41 -2.92 1.32 16.47
N ARG A 42 -2.25 0.18 16.38
CA ARG A 42 -1.69 -0.39 15.14
C ARG A 42 -2.44 -1.62 14.69
N TYR A 43 -2.87 -2.43 15.66
CA TYR A 43 -3.65 -3.64 15.41
C TYR A 43 -4.76 -3.81 16.44
N LEU A 44 -5.90 -4.34 16.01
CA LEU A 44 -6.96 -4.84 16.87
C LEU A 44 -7.05 -6.36 16.63
N VAL A 45 -6.91 -7.15 17.70
CA VAL A 45 -6.86 -8.62 17.59
C VAL A 45 -7.96 -9.24 18.45
N PRO A 46 -8.76 -10.18 17.92
CA PRO A 46 -9.83 -10.81 18.69
C PRO A 46 -9.24 -11.55 19.89
N THR A 47 -9.83 -11.32 21.07
CA THR A 47 -9.35 -11.90 22.33
C THR A 47 -10.05 -13.19 22.72
N ALA A 48 -11.20 -13.47 22.10
CA ALA A 48 -11.95 -14.69 22.31
C ALA A 48 -11.42 -15.82 21.41
N GLY A 49 -11.40 -17.05 21.95
CA GLY A 49 -10.98 -18.23 21.22
C GLY A 49 -9.49 -18.22 20.84
N ARG A 50 -9.17 -18.94 19.76
CA ARG A 50 -7.80 -19.13 19.25
C ARG A 50 -7.53 -18.38 17.94
N ALA A 51 -8.57 -17.88 17.28
CA ALA A 51 -8.46 -17.24 15.98
C ALA A 51 -7.44 -16.09 15.97
N GLY A 52 -7.38 -15.31 17.04
CA GLY A 52 -6.43 -14.20 17.18
C GLY A 52 -4.96 -14.61 17.03
N ALA A 53 -4.60 -15.89 17.28
CA ALA A 53 -3.25 -16.39 17.04
C ALA A 53 -2.82 -16.32 15.56
N GLY A 54 -3.80 -16.38 14.66
CA GLY A 54 -3.66 -16.23 13.21
C GLY A 54 -3.50 -14.80 12.72
N ALA A 55 -3.71 -13.81 13.60
CA ALA A 55 -3.59 -12.41 13.23
C ALA A 55 -2.21 -12.11 12.63
N HIS A 56 -2.22 -11.59 11.41
CA HIS A 56 -1.04 -11.07 10.75
C HIS A 56 -0.68 -9.75 11.42
N LEU A 57 0.44 -9.78 12.10
CA LEU A 57 1.10 -8.59 12.59
C LEU A 57 2.32 -8.39 11.67
N ARG A 58 2.74 -7.16 11.36
CA ARG A 58 4.04 -6.91 10.68
C ARG A 58 5.22 -6.86 11.65
N PRO A 59 6.36 -7.50 11.34
CA PRO A 59 7.52 -7.52 12.25
C PRO A 59 7.95 -6.08 12.57
N GLY A 60 8.20 -5.80 13.84
CA GLY A 60 8.87 -4.56 14.23
C GLY A 60 10.38 -4.72 14.12
N THR A 61 11.10 -3.60 14.03
CA THR A 61 12.56 -3.62 14.00
C THR A 61 13.11 -3.95 15.39
N GLY A 62 14.08 -4.88 15.45
CA GLY A 62 14.83 -5.23 16.65
C GLY A 62 14.27 -6.38 17.51
N ARG A 63 15.15 -6.93 18.36
CA ARG A 63 14.90 -8.14 19.17
C ARG A 63 13.72 -8.01 20.13
N ARG A 64 13.52 -6.83 20.73
CA ARG A 64 12.41 -6.56 21.64
C ARG A 64 11.05 -6.65 20.93
N ALA A 65 10.93 -6.06 19.75
CA ALA A 65 9.69 -6.11 18.97
C ALA A 65 9.35 -7.55 18.53
N ALA A 66 10.37 -8.34 18.17
CA ALA A 66 10.21 -9.76 17.88
C ALA A 66 9.74 -10.54 19.12
N ALA A 67 10.39 -10.35 20.28
CA ALA A 67 10.00 -11.02 21.54
C ALA A 67 8.56 -10.65 21.96
N THR A 68 8.18 -9.37 21.90
CA THR A 68 6.83 -8.91 22.21
C THR A 68 5.79 -9.56 21.29
N ARG A 69 6.06 -9.63 19.98
CA ARG A 69 5.19 -10.35 19.03
C ARG A 69 5.03 -11.81 19.43
N TRP A 70 6.11 -12.51 19.75
CA TRP A 70 6.06 -13.92 20.16
C TRP A 70 5.24 -14.10 21.43
N ALA A 71 5.42 -13.24 22.43
CA ALA A 71 4.61 -13.24 23.65
C ALA A 71 3.13 -13.02 23.36
N VAL A 72 2.78 -12.03 22.52
CA VAL A 72 1.40 -11.76 22.09
C VAL A 72 0.80 -12.97 21.38
N ARG A 73 1.50 -13.54 20.39
CA ARG A 73 1.04 -14.74 19.67
C ARG A 73 0.89 -15.94 20.61
N GLY A 74 1.81 -16.13 21.55
CA GLY A 74 1.73 -17.18 22.58
C GLY A 74 0.48 -17.03 23.44
N ALA A 75 0.23 -15.83 23.97
CA ALA A 75 -0.96 -15.53 24.76
C ALA A 75 -2.25 -15.81 23.98
N LEU A 76 -2.32 -15.43 22.71
CA LEU A 76 -3.47 -15.68 21.84
C LEU A 76 -3.68 -17.17 21.55
N ARG A 77 -2.60 -17.94 21.31
CA ARG A 77 -2.67 -19.41 21.12
C ARG A 77 -3.18 -20.13 22.35
N LEU A 78 -2.82 -19.65 23.53
CA LEU A 78 -3.25 -20.20 24.81
C LEU A 78 -4.66 -19.73 25.24
N GLY A 79 -5.35 -18.92 24.42
CA GLY A 79 -6.66 -18.34 24.79
C GLY A 79 -6.58 -17.30 25.93
N ALA A 80 -5.37 -16.82 26.24
CA ALA A 80 -5.10 -15.81 27.25
C ALA A 80 -5.13 -14.39 26.67
N GLY A 81 -5.69 -14.20 25.46
CA GLY A 81 -5.77 -12.90 24.78
C GLY A 81 -6.45 -11.80 25.62
N ARG A 82 -7.39 -12.18 26.51
CA ARG A 82 -8.04 -11.26 27.45
C ARG A 82 -7.09 -10.55 28.43
N LEU A 83 -5.90 -11.11 28.64
CA LEU A 83 -4.86 -10.55 29.52
C LEU A 83 -3.97 -9.52 28.80
N LEU A 84 -4.09 -9.38 27.48
CA LEU A 84 -3.33 -8.38 26.73
C LEU A 84 -3.75 -6.96 27.16
N PRO A 85 -2.79 -6.04 27.32
CA PRO A 85 -3.07 -4.70 27.80
C PRO A 85 -3.83 -3.90 26.74
N GLY A 86 -4.81 -3.12 27.20
CA GLY A 86 -5.64 -2.28 26.34
C GLY A 86 -6.63 -3.09 25.50
N ALA A 87 -7.92 -2.79 25.66
CA ALA A 87 -8.96 -3.45 24.89
C ALA A 87 -10.03 -2.46 24.46
N VAL A 88 -10.69 -2.80 23.37
CA VAL A 88 -11.90 -2.13 22.90
C VAL A 88 -13.01 -3.16 22.77
N ALA A 89 -14.20 -2.80 23.22
CA ALA A 89 -15.41 -3.58 23.03
C ALA A 89 -16.20 -2.97 21.87
N VAL A 90 -16.61 -3.81 20.93
CA VAL A 90 -17.31 -3.39 19.70
C VAL A 90 -18.60 -4.19 19.62
N ALA A 91 -19.72 -3.52 19.37
CA ALA A 91 -20.99 -4.17 19.13
C ALA A 91 -20.97 -4.87 17.77
N ASP A 92 -21.42 -6.13 17.73
CA ASP A 92 -21.33 -7.00 16.55
C ASP A 92 -22.63 -7.03 15.72
N GLY A 93 -23.63 -6.28 16.17
CA GLY A 93 -24.93 -6.20 15.54
C GLY A 93 -25.83 -7.39 15.75
N THR A 94 -26.98 -7.32 15.10
CA THR A 94 -27.96 -8.40 15.02
C THR A 94 -28.01 -8.93 13.59
N PRO A 95 -28.68 -10.06 13.31
CA PRO A 95 -28.87 -10.50 11.93
C PRO A 95 -29.54 -9.45 11.02
N GLY A 96 -30.46 -8.63 11.55
CA GLY A 96 -31.15 -7.58 10.78
C GLY A 96 -30.40 -6.25 10.68
N ALA A 97 -29.42 -6.03 11.56
CA ALA A 97 -28.53 -4.86 11.54
C ALA A 97 -27.12 -5.34 11.91
N PRO A 98 -26.41 -6.00 10.95
CA PRO A 98 -25.12 -6.62 11.23
C PRO A 98 -24.05 -5.56 11.51
N GLY A 99 -23.06 -5.89 12.34
CA GLY A 99 -21.78 -5.18 12.35
C GLY A 99 -20.87 -5.66 11.21
N LEU A 100 -19.72 -5.00 11.01
CA LEU A 100 -18.84 -5.28 9.87
C LEU A 100 -18.33 -6.73 9.86
N ARG A 101 -18.05 -7.32 11.02
CA ARG A 101 -17.61 -8.73 11.13
C ARG A 101 -18.65 -9.69 10.56
N ARG A 102 -19.92 -9.54 10.93
CA ARG A 102 -21.03 -10.38 10.43
C ARG A 102 -21.24 -10.15 8.93
N HIS A 103 -21.17 -8.89 8.48
CA HIS A 103 -21.27 -8.56 7.05
C HIS A 103 -20.15 -9.23 6.24
N LEU A 104 -18.89 -9.17 6.70
CA LEU A 104 -17.76 -9.87 6.09
C LEU A 104 -17.96 -11.39 6.10
N GLY A 105 -18.53 -11.96 7.16
CA GLY A 105 -18.92 -13.38 7.23
C GLY A 105 -19.86 -13.77 6.08
N THR A 106 -20.90 -12.97 5.85
CA THR A 106 -21.82 -13.17 4.72
C THR A 106 -21.09 -13.12 3.38
N LEU A 107 -20.20 -12.14 3.18
CA LEU A 107 -19.46 -11.97 1.91
C LEU A 107 -18.51 -13.14 1.63
N VAL A 108 -17.93 -13.78 2.65
CA VAL A 108 -17.06 -14.96 2.48
C VAL A 108 -17.82 -16.29 2.60
N GLY A 109 -19.15 -16.26 2.73
CA GLY A 109 -20.00 -17.44 2.85
C GLY A 109 -19.80 -18.25 4.14
N ARG A 110 -19.54 -17.58 5.26
CA ARG A 110 -19.31 -18.21 6.59
C ARG A 110 -20.08 -17.50 7.70
N ASP A 111 -20.85 -18.27 8.47
CA ASP A 111 -21.62 -17.73 9.60
C ASP A 111 -20.73 -17.29 10.77
N GLU A 112 -19.64 -18.03 10.99
CA GLU A 112 -18.69 -17.78 12.08
C GLU A 112 -17.31 -17.42 11.54
N VAL A 113 -16.99 -16.13 11.62
CA VAL A 113 -15.67 -15.58 11.35
C VAL A 113 -15.21 -14.68 12.49
N GLU A 114 -13.92 -14.60 12.69
CA GLU A 114 -13.27 -13.58 13.52
C GLU A 114 -12.54 -12.59 12.62
N VAL A 115 -12.30 -11.36 13.12
CA VAL A 115 -11.65 -10.32 12.30
C VAL A 115 -10.48 -9.71 13.08
N ALA A 116 -9.27 -9.81 12.55
CA ALA A 116 -8.14 -9.01 13.02
C ALA A 116 -7.99 -7.77 12.12
N ILE A 117 -7.52 -6.66 12.66
CA ILE A 117 -7.46 -5.38 11.93
C ILE A 117 -6.06 -4.82 12.04
N ALA A 118 -5.50 -4.41 10.92
CA ALA A 118 -4.29 -3.61 10.83
C ALA A 118 -4.66 -2.17 10.42
N LEU A 119 -4.27 -1.22 11.26
CA LEU A 119 -4.40 0.22 10.99
C LEU A 119 -3.07 0.84 10.53
N GLY A 120 -1.94 0.29 10.98
CA GLY A 120 -0.63 0.93 10.78
C GLY A 120 -0.50 2.28 11.50
N GLY A 121 0.62 2.97 11.26
CA GLY A 121 0.88 4.29 11.83
C GLY A 121 0.17 5.42 11.07
N PRO A 122 0.02 6.62 11.68
CA PRO A 122 -0.48 7.82 11.03
C PRO A 122 0.13 8.05 9.65
N ARG A 123 -0.73 8.12 8.63
CA ARG A 123 -0.38 8.44 7.23
C ARG A 123 -1.63 8.79 6.42
N PRO A 124 -1.51 9.50 5.28
CA PRO A 124 -2.62 9.80 4.39
C PRO A 124 -3.46 8.57 4.01
N ASN A 125 -2.80 7.48 3.64
CA ASN A 125 -3.46 6.23 3.22
C ASN A 125 -3.90 5.34 4.40
N ARG A 126 -4.00 5.89 5.63
CA ARG A 126 -4.35 5.09 6.80
C ARG A 126 -5.82 4.69 6.73
N LYS A 127 -6.03 3.43 6.36
CA LYS A 127 -7.33 2.78 6.34
C LYS A 127 -7.29 1.42 7.05
N PRO A 128 -8.45 0.90 7.52
CA PRO A 128 -8.52 -0.44 8.07
C PRO A 128 -8.26 -1.50 6.99
N VAL A 129 -7.26 -2.36 7.26
CA VAL A 129 -7.06 -3.61 6.54
C VAL A 129 -7.48 -4.74 7.48
N LEU A 130 -8.53 -5.46 7.12
CA LEU A 130 -9.13 -6.51 7.92
C LEU A 130 -8.67 -7.87 7.41
N GLN A 131 -8.28 -8.74 8.33
CA GLN A 131 -8.01 -10.14 8.07
C GLN A 131 -9.19 -10.94 8.61
N VAL A 132 -9.92 -11.58 7.70
CA VAL A 132 -11.04 -12.45 8.05
C VAL A 132 -10.49 -13.83 8.38
N LEU A 133 -10.79 -14.32 9.58
CA LEU A 133 -10.20 -15.52 10.17
C LEU A 133 -11.28 -16.57 10.44
N ALA A 134 -10.94 -17.83 10.19
CA ALA A 134 -11.66 -18.96 10.74
C ALA A 134 -11.41 -19.08 12.26
N SER A 135 -12.22 -19.88 12.95
CA SER A 135 -12.11 -20.11 14.40
C SER A 135 -10.76 -20.72 14.84
N ASP A 136 -10.09 -21.43 13.93
CA ASP A 136 -8.75 -22.01 14.09
C ASP A 136 -7.60 -21.00 13.84
N GLY A 137 -7.91 -19.80 13.34
CA GLY A 137 -6.94 -18.76 13.01
C GLY A 137 -6.40 -18.81 11.58
N ARG A 138 -6.93 -19.67 10.71
CA ARG A 138 -6.60 -19.63 9.28
C ARG A 138 -7.21 -18.39 8.62
N THR A 139 -6.44 -17.70 7.79
CA THR A 139 -6.94 -16.58 6.96
C THR A 139 -7.91 -17.11 5.91
N LEU A 140 -9.10 -16.53 5.86
CA LEU A 140 -10.11 -16.80 4.85
C LEU A 140 -10.08 -15.76 3.73
N ALA A 141 -9.94 -14.50 4.11
CA ALA A 141 -9.94 -13.37 3.19
C ALA A 141 -9.22 -12.16 3.81
N TRP A 142 -8.88 -11.20 2.96
CA TRP A 142 -8.49 -9.86 3.36
C TRP A 142 -9.56 -8.88 2.94
N ALA A 143 -9.78 -7.82 3.70
CA ALA A 143 -10.65 -6.73 3.28
C ALA A 143 -9.99 -5.38 3.51
N LYS A 144 -10.30 -4.41 2.65
CA LYS A 144 -9.87 -3.02 2.77
C LYS A 144 -11.11 -2.14 2.75
N LEU A 145 -11.20 -1.23 3.72
CA LEU A 145 -12.34 -0.33 3.87
C LEU A 145 -11.86 1.11 3.72
N GLY A 146 -12.42 1.84 2.75
CA GLY A 146 -12.27 3.29 2.66
C GLY A 146 -12.94 4.00 3.84
N VAL A 147 -12.48 5.20 4.17
CA VAL A 147 -12.96 5.97 5.35
C VAL A 147 -13.03 7.48 5.09
N ASP A 148 -12.60 7.90 3.91
CA ASP A 148 -12.55 9.27 3.43
C ASP A 148 -12.33 9.29 1.91
N ASP A 149 -12.62 10.40 1.25
CA ASP A 149 -12.54 10.51 -0.21
C ASP A 149 -11.21 10.00 -0.79
N HIS A 150 -10.09 10.21 -0.07
CA HIS A 150 -8.77 9.75 -0.50
C HIS A 150 -8.62 8.23 -0.43
N THR A 151 -8.96 7.63 0.71
CA THR A 151 -8.88 6.18 0.92
C THR A 151 -9.98 5.43 0.18
N ASP A 152 -11.13 6.05 -0.05
CA ASP A 152 -12.22 5.56 -0.90
C ASP A 152 -11.74 5.44 -2.34
N ALA A 153 -11.10 6.49 -2.88
CA ALA A 153 -10.48 6.45 -4.20
C ALA A 153 -9.41 5.36 -4.30
N LEU A 154 -8.56 5.20 -3.29
CA LEU A 154 -7.54 4.15 -3.26
C LEU A 154 -8.13 2.72 -3.29
N VAL A 155 -9.20 2.47 -2.53
CA VAL A 155 -9.88 1.16 -2.52
C VAL A 155 -10.59 0.90 -3.84
N ALA A 156 -11.24 1.92 -4.41
CA ALA A 156 -11.87 1.83 -5.73
C ALA A 156 -10.83 1.55 -6.83
N HIS A 157 -9.71 2.28 -6.83
CA HIS A 157 -8.62 2.07 -7.79
C HIS A 157 -8.03 0.66 -7.70
N GLU A 158 -7.89 0.11 -6.49
CA GLU A 158 -7.41 -1.27 -6.33
C GLU A 158 -8.40 -2.28 -6.91
N ALA A 159 -9.71 -2.09 -6.69
CA ALA A 159 -10.73 -2.95 -7.28
C ALA A 159 -10.67 -2.91 -8.83
N ASP A 160 -10.55 -1.71 -9.41
CA ASP A 160 -10.44 -1.51 -10.85
C ASP A 160 -9.14 -2.09 -11.44
N ALA A 161 -8.03 -2.02 -10.69
CA ALA A 161 -6.76 -2.60 -11.11
C ALA A 161 -6.84 -4.14 -11.12
N LEU A 162 -7.42 -4.74 -10.07
CA LEU A 162 -7.54 -6.19 -9.94
C LEU A 162 -8.53 -6.81 -10.92
N ALA A 163 -9.51 -6.04 -11.42
CA ALA A 163 -10.44 -6.49 -12.46
C ALA A 163 -9.74 -6.89 -13.77
N ARG A 164 -8.52 -6.39 -14.01
CA ARG A 164 -7.78 -6.61 -15.27
C ARG A 164 -7.09 -7.97 -15.36
N ARG A 165 -6.76 -8.58 -14.22
CA ARG A 165 -6.05 -9.88 -14.08
C ARG A 165 -4.84 -10.03 -15.04
N PRO A 166 -3.63 -9.62 -14.63
CA PRO A 166 -2.46 -9.68 -15.50
C PRO A 166 -2.16 -11.11 -15.96
N ASP A 167 -1.53 -11.21 -17.13
CA ASP A 167 -1.07 -12.50 -17.67
C ASP A 167 0.08 -13.08 -16.83
N PRO A 168 0.34 -14.41 -16.90
CA PRO A 168 1.54 -15.00 -16.34
C PRO A 168 2.82 -14.29 -16.83
N PRO A 169 3.86 -14.15 -15.98
CA PRO A 169 4.03 -14.84 -14.70
C PRO A 169 3.37 -14.13 -13.51
N VAL A 170 2.61 -13.05 -13.69
CA VAL A 170 2.05 -12.28 -12.58
C VAL A 170 0.73 -12.90 -12.11
N ALA A 171 0.55 -12.99 -10.80
CA ALA A 171 -0.70 -13.40 -10.19
C ALA A 171 -1.12 -12.38 -9.11
N THR A 172 -2.42 -12.09 -9.05
CA THR A 172 -3.00 -11.11 -8.13
C THR A 172 -4.06 -11.75 -7.24
N PRO A 173 -4.42 -11.14 -6.10
CA PRO A 173 -5.54 -11.61 -5.30
C PRO A 173 -6.83 -11.64 -6.13
N GLU A 174 -7.63 -12.68 -5.96
CA GLU A 174 -8.99 -12.71 -6.51
C GLU A 174 -9.88 -11.76 -5.71
N VAL A 175 -10.70 -10.97 -6.41
CA VAL A 175 -11.75 -10.15 -5.78
C VAL A 175 -12.94 -11.05 -5.45
N LEU A 176 -13.18 -11.29 -4.15
CA LEU A 176 -14.32 -12.07 -3.66
C LEU A 176 -15.60 -11.22 -3.61
N ALA A 177 -15.47 -9.95 -3.21
CA ALA A 177 -16.56 -9.00 -3.20
C ALA A 177 -16.05 -7.56 -3.33
N SER A 178 -16.85 -6.70 -3.96
CA SER A 178 -16.66 -5.25 -3.99
C SER A 178 -18.02 -4.60 -3.75
N GLY A 179 -18.09 -3.66 -2.81
CA GLY A 179 -19.34 -3.02 -2.41
C GLY A 179 -19.10 -1.83 -1.49
N THR A 180 -20.07 -1.51 -0.64
CA THR A 180 -19.95 -0.41 0.32
C THR A 180 -20.29 -0.85 1.74
N TRP A 181 -19.71 -0.15 2.71
CA TRP A 181 -20.00 -0.28 4.13
C TRP A 181 -20.07 1.11 4.76
N GLN A 182 -21.22 1.45 5.37
CA GLN A 182 -21.49 2.78 5.92
C GLN A 182 -21.14 3.92 4.92
N GLY A 183 -21.47 3.72 3.65
CA GLY A 183 -21.21 4.68 2.57
C GLY A 183 -19.80 4.65 1.97
N HIS A 184 -18.85 3.90 2.53
CA HIS A 184 -17.48 3.82 2.02
C HIS A 184 -17.20 2.55 1.22
N PRO A 185 -16.32 2.56 0.20
CA PRO A 185 -15.93 1.38 -0.55
C PRO A 185 -15.32 0.28 0.34
N LEU A 186 -15.80 -0.94 0.17
CA LEU A 186 -15.31 -2.16 0.81
C LEU A 186 -14.87 -3.16 -0.27
N LEU A 187 -13.59 -3.51 -0.25
CA LEU A 187 -13.00 -4.51 -1.15
C LEU A 187 -12.60 -5.75 -0.35
N VAL A 188 -13.10 -6.92 -0.74
CA VAL A 188 -12.76 -8.22 -0.13
C VAL A 188 -12.00 -9.08 -1.13
N LEU A 189 -10.83 -9.54 -0.73
CA LEU A 189 -9.86 -10.27 -1.53
C LEU A 189 -9.62 -11.66 -0.97
N ALA A 190 -9.43 -12.63 -1.86
CA ALA A 190 -9.03 -13.98 -1.49
C ALA A 190 -7.66 -13.97 -0.83
N HIS A 191 -7.45 -14.90 0.10
CA HIS A 191 -6.12 -15.13 0.66
C HIS A 191 -5.20 -15.70 -0.42
N MET A 192 -4.00 -15.13 -0.53
CA MET A 192 -2.92 -15.71 -1.32
C MET A 192 -1.98 -16.46 -0.38
N ASP A 193 -1.80 -17.76 -0.62
CA ASP A 193 -0.85 -18.59 0.11
C ASP A 193 0.57 -18.23 -0.35
N LEU A 194 1.23 -17.31 0.36
CA LEU A 194 2.57 -16.87 0.02
C LEU A 194 3.52 -16.90 1.21
N VAL A 195 4.79 -17.19 0.92
CA VAL A 195 5.88 -17.05 1.88
C VAL A 195 6.42 -15.63 1.76
N GLU A 196 6.08 -14.78 2.74
CA GLU A 196 6.64 -13.42 2.78
C GLU A 196 8.16 -13.52 2.88
N THR A 197 8.85 -12.95 1.90
CA THR A 197 10.30 -12.89 1.90
C THR A 197 10.75 -11.50 2.33
N THR A 198 11.84 -11.43 3.08
CA THR A 198 12.52 -10.16 3.36
C THR A 198 13.68 -9.90 2.38
N GLY A 199 13.86 -10.79 1.40
CA GLY A 199 14.93 -10.73 0.43
C GLY A 199 14.71 -9.65 -0.64
N PRO A 200 15.71 -9.37 -1.49
CA PRO A 200 15.50 -8.62 -2.72
C PRO A 200 14.44 -9.28 -3.59
N LEU A 201 13.70 -8.46 -4.34
CA LEU A 201 12.75 -8.95 -5.34
C LEU A 201 13.39 -8.78 -6.71
N ASP A 202 13.94 -9.87 -7.25
CA ASP A 202 14.54 -9.86 -8.58
C ASP A 202 13.44 -9.83 -9.65
N LEU A 203 13.21 -8.64 -10.22
CA LEU A 203 12.20 -8.43 -11.25
C LEU A 203 12.74 -8.83 -12.63
N THR A 204 11.87 -9.40 -13.47
CA THR A 204 12.18 -9.78 -14.85
C THR A 204 11.42 -8.90 -15.85
N VAL A 205 11.92 -8.81 -17.08
CA VAL A 205 11.22 -8.12 -18.19
C VAL A 205 9.82 -8.71 -18.39
N ALA A 206 9.68 -10.03 -18.34
CA ALA A 206 8.40 -10.71 -18.50
C ALA A 206 7.40 -10.34 -17.39
N ALA A 207 7.84 -10.30 -16.14
CA ALA A 207 6.98 -9.89 -15.03
C ALA A 207 6.56 -8.41 -15.14
N LEU A 208 7.49 -7.52 -15.48
CA LEU A 208 7.21 -6.09 -15.66
C LEU A 208 6.25 -5.84 -16.85
N ALA A 209 6.44 -6.55 -17.96
CA ALA A 209 5.55 -6.48 -19.11
C ALA A 209 4.14 -7.02 -18.76
N ALA A 210 4.06 -8.11 -17.98
CA ALA A 210 2.79 -8.66 -17.52
C ALA A 210 2.03 -7.71 -16.57
N VAL A 211 2.73 -7.05 -15.63
CA VAL A 211 2.14 -5.98 -14.79
C VAL A 211 1.59 -4.85 -15.65
N ALA A 212 2.32 -4.48 -16.70
CA ALA A 212 1.93 -3.37 -17.56
C ALA A 212 0.76 -3.65 -18.48
N GLY A 213 0.55 -4.92 -18.84
CA GLY A 213 -0.40 -5.31 -19.87
C GLY A 213 0.01 -4.76 -21.25
N PRO A 214 -0.96 -4.57 -22.17
CA PRO A 214 -0.68 -4.04 -23.50
C PRO A 214 -0.01 -2.67 -23.43
N ALA A 215 1.20 -2.56 -23.96
CA ALA A 215 1.96 -1.33 -24.03
C ALA A 215 1.81 -0.64 -25.39
N SER A 216 1.82 0.70 -25.38
CA SER A 216 1.85 1.53 -26.59
C SER A 216 3.06 2.45 -26.56
N ARG A 217 3.52 2.90 -27.74
CA ARG A 217 4.58 3.91 -27.81
C ARG A 217 3.96 5.30 -27.94
N ALA A 218 4.44 6.24 -27.14
CA ALA A 218 3.97 7.63 -27.16
C ALA A 218 5.12 8.61 -26.86
N PRO A 219 4.99 9.90 -27.22
CA PRO A 219 5.94 10.92 -26.83
C PRO A 219 6.10 10.97 -25.30
N ALA A 220 7.34 11.05 -24.82
CA ALA A 220 7.64 11.13 -23.39
C ALA A 220 7.03 12.38 -22.73
N THR A 221 6.92 13.47 -23.49
CA THR A 221 6.30 14.74 -23.09
C THR A 221 4.77 14.80 -23.33
N GLY A 222 4.12 13.66 -23.60
CA GLY A 222 2.68 13.58 -23.84
C GLY A 222 1.80 13.73 -22.59
N ALA A 223 0.57 13.18 -22.64
CA ALA A 223 -0.46 13.39 -21.62
C ALA A 223 -0.03 13.05 -20.18
N TRP A 224 0.77 11.99 -19.98
CA TRP A 224 1.32 11.64 -18.66
C TRP A 224 2.19 12.77 -18.09
N TRP A 225 3.06 13.35 -18.92
CA TRP A 225 3.96 14.41 -18.51
C TRP A 225 3.21 15.71 -18.20
N GLU A 226 2.20 16.04 -19.01
CA GLU A 226 1.32 17.19 -18.76
C GLU A 226 0.56 17.03 -17.44
N ALA A 227 0.01 15.85 -17.16
CA ALA A 227 -0.66 15.56 -15.90
C ALA A 227 0.30 15.68 -14.70
N LEU A 228 1.54 15.19 -14.83
CA LEU A 228 2.56 15.32 -13.80
C LEU A 228 2.90 16.79 -13.50
N ARG A 229 3.07 17.62 -14.55
CA ARG A 229 3.29 19.07 -14.40
C ARG A 229 2.10 19.77 -13.77
N ALA A 230 0.88 19.45 -14.19
CA ALA A 230 -0.33 20.05 -13.62
C ALA A 230 -0.48 19.74 -12.13
N ARG A 231 -0.21 18.49 -11.71
CA ARG A 231 -0.21 18.09 -10.30
C ARG A 231 0.87 18.79 -9.50
N ALA A 232 2.08 18.90 -10.05
CA ALA A 232 3.18 19.63 -9.42
C ALA A 232 2.82 21.12 -9.24
N ALA A 233 2.23 21.77 -10.24
CA ALA A 233 1.81 23.17 -10.17
C ALA A 233 0.65 23.40 -9.19
N ALA A 234 -0.25 22.42 -9.06
CA ALA A 234 -1.25 22.43 -8.00
C ALA A 234 -0.63 22.22 -6.61
N GLY A 235 0.62 21.74 -6.53
CA GLY A 235 1.47 21.47 -5.36
C GLY A 235 1.73 22.64 -4.42
N VAL A 236 2.20 22.32 -3.21
CA VAL A 236 3.01 23.25 -2.43
C VAL A 236 4.43 23.15 -2.97
N ASP A 237 4.75 24.00 -3.95
CA ASP A 237 6.12 24.24 -4.46
C ASP A 237 6.49 25.71 -4.17
N PRO A 238 6.76 26.08 -2.90
CA PRO A 238 6.83 27.48 -2.47
C PRO A 238 7.92 28.27 -3.22
N ASP A 239 8.98 27.57 -3.60
CA ASP A 239 10.17 28.15 -4.22
C ASP A 239 10.25 27.87 -5.73
N GLY A 240 9.25 27.19 -6.31
CA GLY A 240 9.22 26.83 -7.74
C GLY A 240 10.27 25.78 -8.16
N ALA A 241 10.95 25.15 -7.20
CA ALA A 241 12.07 24.24 -7.47
C ALA A 241 11.62 22.94 -8.15
N VAL A 242 10.43 22.45 -7.81
CA VAL A 242 9.88 21.24 -8.44
C VAL A 242 9.47 21.57 -9.87
N ALA A 243 8.78 22.68 -10.10
CA ALA A 243 8.39 23.15 -11.43
C ALA A 243 9.62 23.35 -12.34
N ALA A 244 10.66 24.04 -11.86
CA ALA A 244 11.88 24.26 -12.61
C ALA A 244 12.59 22.94 -12.98
N ARG A 245 12.64 21.96 -12.06
CA ARG A 245 13.26 20.66 -12.36
C ARG A 245 12.44 19.84 -13.35
N LEU A 246 11.11 19.94 -13.28
CA LEU A 246 10.24 19.35 -14.30
C LEU A 246 10.51 20.00 -15.65
N ASP A 247 10.53 21.33 -15.77
CA ASP A 247 10.79 22.00 -17.05
C ASP A 247 12.15 21.60 -17.67
N ALA A 248 13.22 21.54 -16.86
CA ALA A 248 14.53 21.09 -17.29
C ALA A 248 14.53 19.63 -17.77
N LEU A 249 13.81 18.74 -17.06
CA LEU A 249 13.63 17.35 -17.51
C LEU A 249 12.81 17.30 -18.79
N GLY A 250 11.72 18.06 -18.90
CA GLY A 250 10.85 18.13 -20.06
C GLY A 250 11.59 18.49 -21.35
N ALA A 251 12.52 19.44 -21.28
CA ALA A 251 13.38 19.79 -22.42
C ALA A 251 14.27 18.62 -22.89
N ARG A 252 14.72 17.76 -21.97
CA ARG A 252 15.51 16.55 -22.29
C ARG A 252 14.66 15.38 -22.77
N LEU A 253 13.37 15.36 -22.40
CA LEU A 253 12.38 14.39 -22.85
C LEU A 253 11.82 14.74 -24.24
N ASP A 254 12.01 15.97 -24.73
CA ASP A 254 11.49 16.40 -26.01
C ASP A 254 12.03 15.55 -27.18
N GLY A 255 11.15 15.21 -28.12
CA GLY A 255 11.46 14.30 -29.23
C GLY A 255 11.65 12.82 -28.84
N ARG A 256 11.66 12.46 -27.55
CA ARG A 256 11.76 11.05 -27.11
C ARG A 256 10.41 10.35 -27.23
N THR A 257 10.45 9.09 -27.64
CA THR A 257 9.27 8.21 -27.70
C THR A 257 9.51 6.98 -26.85
N TRP A 258 8.67 6.75 -25.85
CA TRP A 258 8.82 5.67 -24.87
C TRP A 258 7.70 4.65 -24.96
N PRO A 259 7.92 3.40 -24.51
CA PRO A 259 6.85 2.48 -24.18
C PRO A 259 6.08 2.97 -22.95
N PHE A 260 4.75 2.96 -23.03
CA PHE A 260 3.82 3.30 -21.97
C PHE A 260 2.88 2.12 -21.70
N GLY A 261 2.56 1.91 -20.42
CA GLY A 261 1.63 0.87 -19.99
C GLY A 261 1.11 1.17 -18.60
N ARG A 262 0.73 0.12 -17.87
CA ARG A 262 0.44 0.20 -16.44
C ARG A 262 1.69 -0.02 -15.61
N TRP A 263 1.66 0.47 -14.38
CA TRP A 263 2.56 0.02 -13.32
C TRP A 263 1.74 -0.32 -12.07
N HIS A 264 2.34 -1.07 -11.17
CA HIS A 264 1.80 -1.32 -9.83
C HIS A 264 1.85 -0.04 -8.98
N GLY A 265 2.93 0.74 -9.09
CA GLY A 265 3.09 2.01 -8.38
C GLY A 265 3.65 1.89 -6.97
N ASP A 266 3.69 0.68 -6.41
CA ASP A 266 4.45 0.35 -5.19
C ASP A 266 5.12 -1.05 -5.25
N LEU A 267 5.69 -1.43 -6.40
CA LEU A 267 6.23 -2.80 -6.60
C LEU A 267 7.55 -3.00 -5.85
N ALA A 268 7.48 -3.68 -4.72
CA ALA A 268 8.62 -3.90 -3.82
C ALA A 268 8.43 -5.21 -3.02
N PRO A 269 9.46 -5.71 -2.32
CA PRO A 269 9.38 -6.98 -1.58
C PRO A 269 8.28 -7.04 -0.50
N TRP A 270 7.72 -5.89 -0.08
CA TRP A 270 6.59 -5.85 0.85
C TRP A 270 5.22 -5.96 0.18
N ASN A 271 5.16 -5.89 -1.15
CA ASN A 271 3.95 -5.95 -1.98
C ASN A 271 4.01 -7.03 -3.07
N ALA A 272 5.11 -7.79 -3.13
CA ALA A 272 5.25 -8.89 -4.06
C ALA A 272 6.22 -9.96 -3.54
N ALA A 273 5.99 -11.20 -3.95
CA ALA A 273 6.84 -12.35 -3.66
C ALA A 273 6.80 -13.36 -4.81
N TRP A 274 7.92 -14.02 -5.05
CA TRP A 274 7.98 -15.15 -5.98
C TRP A 274 7.50 -16.44 -5.29
N ASP A 275 6.61 -17.15 -5.96
CA ASP A 275 6.23 -18.53 -5.67
C ASP A 275 6.52 -19.38 -6.92
N GLY A 276 7.64 -20.11 -6.88
CA GLY A 276 8.19 -20.76 -8.06
C GLY A 276 8.48 -19.76 -9.18
N ASP A 277 7.78 -19.91 -10.31
CA ASP A 277 7.87 -19.06 -11.50
C ASP A 277 6.77 -17.99 -11.56
N ARG A 278 5.94 -17.85 -10.52
CA ARG A 278 4.86 -16.87 -10.45
C ARG A 278 5.23 -15.74 -9.49
N LEU A 279 5.05 -14.50 -9.97
CA LEU A 279 5.16 -13.31 -9.15
C LEU A 279 3.79 -12.98 -8.56
N LEU A 280 3.61 -13.27 -7.29
CA LEU A 280 2.42 -12.89 -6.54
C LEU A 280 2.50 -11.42 -6.17
N VAL A 281 1.55 -10.59 -6.58
CA VAL A 281 1.55 -9.12 -6.38
C VAL A 281 0.25 -8.65 -5.76
N TRP A 282 0.33 -7.89 -4.67
CA TRP A 282 -0.80 -7.35 -3.92
C TRP A 282 -0.62 -5.86 -3.61
N ASP A 283 -1.68 -5.19 -3.15
CA ASP A 283 -1.68 -3.76 -2.82
C ASP A 283 -1.63 -2.82 -4.04
N TRP A 284 -2.54 -3.04 -4.99
CA TRP A 284 -2.60 -2.31 -6.28
C TRP A 284 -3.21 -0.90 -6.19
N GLU A 285 -3.39 -0.36 -4.99
CA GLU A 285 -4.06 0.93 -4.74
C GLU A 285 -3.37 2.14 -5.41
N ARG A 286 -2.07 2.00 -5.73
CA ARG A 286 -1.25 3.03 -6.40
C ARG A 286 -1.09 2.78 -7.91
N SER A 287 -1.79 1.78 -8.46
CA SER A 287 -1.66 1.42 -9.86
C SER A 287 -2.25 2.51 -10.77
N GLU A 288 -1.49 2.88 -11.81
CA GLU A 288 -1.83 3.96 -12.72
C GLU A 288 -1.50 3.54 -14.16
N ALA A 289 -2.23 4.08 -15.12
CA ALA A 289 -1.96 3.93 -16.54
C ALA A 289 -2.59 5.10 -17.32
N PRO A 290 -1.96 5.58 -18.41
CA PRO A 290 -0.64 5.17 -18.89
C PRO A 290 0.50 5.85 -18.10
N VAL A 291 1.59 5.10 -17.88
CA VAL A 291 2.87 5.62 -17.35
C VAL A 291 4.04 5.05 -18.17
N PRO A 292 5.23 5.67 -18.16
CA PRO A 292 6.42 5.08 -18.77
C PRO A 292 6.65 3.65 -18.24
N LEU A 293 6.85 2.70 -19.15
CA LEU A 293 7.05 1.32 -18.78
C LEU A 293 8.35 1.15 -17.99
N GLY A 294 8.36 0.35 -16.93
CA GLY A 294 9.56 0.09 -16.13
C GLY A 294 9.77 1.00 -14.92
N LEU A 295 8.85 1.94 -14.62
CA LEU A 295 8.89 2.70 -13.37
C LEU A 295 8.85 1.79 -12.12
N ASP A 296 8.21 0.63 -12.19
CA ASP A 296 8.22 -0.36 -11.10
C ASP A 296 9.62 -0.96 -10.83
N ALA A 297 10.44 -1.14 -11.88
CA ALA A 297 11.82 -1.61 -11.70
C ALA A 297 12.66 -0.56 -10.95
N VAL A 298 12.50 0.71 -11.34
CA VAL A 298 13.15 1.83 -10.66
C VAL A 298 12.64 1.98 -9.22
N HIS A 299 11.33 1.81 -9.01
CA HIS A 299 10.71 1.86 -7.70
C HIS A 299 11.28 0.80 -6.76
N ASN A 300 11.35 -0.45 -7.23
CA ASN A 300 11.87 -1.56 -6.46
C ASN A 300 13.27 -1.28 -5.93
N GLU A 301 14.19 -0.93 -6.83
CA GLU A 301 15.60 -0.68 -6.50
C GLU A 301 15.76 0.49 -5.53
N LEU A 302 15.10 1.61 -5.81
CA LEU A 302 15.24 2.82 -4.99
C LEU A 302 14.58 2.66 -3.62
N GLN A 303 13.35 2.17 -3.55
CA GLN A 303 12.64 2.07 -2.28
C GLN A 303 13.29 1.05 -1.35
N VAL A 304 13.82 -0.05 -1.89
CA VAL A 304 14.60 -1.01 -1.12
C VAL A 304 15.85 -0.34 -0.56
N ALA A 305 16.66 0.31 -1.40
CA ALA A 305 17.88 0.98 -0.96
C ALA A 305 17.62 2.05 0.10
N LEU A 306 16.59 2.87 -0.09
CA LEU A 306 16.27 4.01 0.77
C LEU A 306 15.59 3.59 2.08
N LEU A 307 14.52 2.78 2.02
CA LEU A 307 13.67 2.48 3.18
C LEU A 307 14.16 1.28 3.97
N ARG A 308 14.76 0.28 3.31
CA ARG A 308 15.24 -0.94 3.96
C ARG A 308 16.70 -0.81 4.35
N ASP A 309 17.53 -0.38 3.40
CA ASP A 309 18.98 -0.45 3.54
C ASP A 309 19.59 0.88 4.05
N GLY A 310 18.79 1.96 4.10
CA GLY A 310 19.20 3.26 4.64
C GLY A 310 20.27 3.97 3.82
N VAL A 311 20.38 3.63 2.53
CA VAL A 311 21.35 4.20 1.59
C VAL A 311 20.96 5.65 1.25
N ALA A 312 21.96 6.52 1.09
CA ALA A 312 21.72 7.90 0.68
C ALA A 312 21.13 7.98 -0.75
N LEU A 313 20.26 8.96 -1.00
CA LEU A 313 19.54 9.09 -2.28
C LEU A 313 20.46 9.12 -3.49
N GLU A 314 21.52 9.92 -3.47
CA GLU A 314 22.44 10.04 -4.59
C GLU A 314 23.16 8.71 -4.91
N GLU A 315 23.48 7.92 -3.89
CA GLU A 315 24.08 6.59 -4.06
C GLU A 315 23.06 5.58 -4.56
N ALA A 316 21.85 5.59 -4.00
CA ALA A 316 20.75 4.72 -4.42
C ALA A 316 20.40 4.96 -5.90
N VAL A 317 20.29 6.22 -6.35
CA VAL A 317 20.04 6.58 -7.75
C VAL A 317 21.15 6.08 -8.66
N ARG A 318 22.42 6.26 -8.27
CA ARG A 318 23.56 5.77 -9.06
C ARG A 318 23.55 4.25 -9.20
N ALA A 319 23.18 3.53 -8.14
CA ALA A 319 23.07 2.07 -8.15
C ALA A 319 21.88 1.60 -9.00
N ALA A 320 20.71 2.24 -8.84
CA ALA A 320 19.50 1.93 -9.58
C ALA A 320 19.73 2.03 -11.09
N ARG A 321 20.33 3.13 -11.58
CA ARG A 321 20.67 3.31 -13.02
C ARG A 321 21.40 2.11 -13.63
N ARG A 322 22.37 1.54 -12.90
CA ARG A 322 23.13 0.37 -13.37
C ARG A 322 22.30 -0.91 -13.38
N ARG A 323 21.44 -1.11 -12.38
CA ARG A 323 20.66 -2.34 -12.20
C ARG A 323 19.44 -2.40 -13.11
N VAL A 324 18.76 -1.27 -13.32
CA VAL A 324 17.53 -1.21 -14.12
C VAL A 324 17.78 -1.11 -15.62
N GLY A 325 18.96 -0.68 -16.05
CA GLY A 325 19.28 -0.49 -17.47
C GLY A 325 18.92 -1.69 -18.36
N PRO A 326 19.38 -2.92 -18.06
CA PRO A 326 19.01 -4.11 -18.83
C PRO A 326 17.50 -4.39 -18.87
N LEU A 327 16.78 -4.12 -17.77
CA LEU A 327 15.32 -4.28 -17.70
C LEU A 327 14.61 -3.26 -18.58
N LEU A 328 15.02 -1.99 -18.54
CA LEU A 328 14.43 -0.92 -19.33
C LEU A 328 14.66 -1.13 -20.84
N VAL A 329 15.87 -1.54 -21.24
CA VAL A 329 16.17 -1.89 -22.63
C VAL A 329 15.33 -3.09 -23.08
N GLY A 330 15.20 -4.12 -22.23
CA GLY A 330 14.33 -5.27 -22.52
C GLY A 330 12.84 -4.92 -22.63
N LEU A 331 12.40 -3.83 -22.00
CA LEU A 331 11.04 -3.29 -22.09
C LEU A 331 10.86 -2.34 -23.30
N GLY A 332 11.91 -2.11 -24.11
CA GLY A 332 11.85 -1.34 -25.35
C GLY A 332 12.21 0.14 -25.22
N HIS A 333 12.90 0.53 -24.15
CA HIS A 333 13.57 1.85 -24.06
C HIS A 333 14.89 1.87 -24.82
N ASP A 334 15.28 3.05 -25.29
CA ASP A 334 16.63 3.28 -25.78
C ASP A 334 17.63 3.22 -24.61
N PRO A 335 18.83 2.60 -24.75
CA PRO A 335 19.86 2.62 -23.72
C PRO A 335 20.22 4.02 -23.22
N ASP A 336 20.16 5.05 -24.08
CA ASP A 336 20.46 6.44 -23.73
C ASP A 336 19.37 7.09 -22.86
N ASP A 337 18.19 6.47 -22.77
CA ASP A 337 17.05 6.98 -22.00
C ASP A 337 16.99 6.46 -20.56
N VAL A 338 17.86 5.51 -20.17
CA VAL A 338 17.84 4.89 -18.82
C VAL A 338 17.88 5.96 -17.72
N ASP A 339 18.78 6.94 -17.85
CA ASP A 339 18.92 8.02 -16.87
C ASP A 339 17.67 8.91 -16.82
N LEU A 340 17.03 9.18 -17.98
CA LEU A 340 15.82 9.98 -18.07
C LEU A 340 14.61 9.27 -17.46
N VAL A 341 14.49 7.95 -17.63
CA VAL A 341 13.42 7.16 -17.00
C VAL A 341 13.57 7.15 -15.47
N VAL A 342 14.80 7.05 -14.96
CA VAL A 342 15.06 7.16 -13.50
C VAL A 342 14.72 8.56 -12.99
N GLU A 343 15.08 9.62 -13.71
CA GLU A 343 14.69 11.00 -13.34
C GLU A 343 13.16 11.21 -13.38
N ALA A 344 12.48 10.65 -14.38
CA ALA A 344 11.02 10.65 -14.49
C ALA A 344 10.34 9.94 -13.31
N TYR A 345 10.91 8.82 -12.83
CA TYR A 345 10.45 8.16 -11.61
C TYR A 345 10.58 9.08 -10.39
N LEU A 346 11.74 9.71 -10.19
CA LEU A 346 11.98 10.59 -9.04
C LEU A 346 11.01 11.78 -9.04
N ALA A 347 10.76 12.37 -10.21
CA ALA A 347 9.76 13.42 -10.40
C ALA A 347 8.35 12.93 -10.03
N THR A 348 7.95 11.76 -10.54
CA THR A 348 6.65 11.12 -10.23
C THR A 348 6.48 10.91 -8.72
N LEU A 349 7.50 10.35 -8.07
CA LEU A 349 7.48 10.08 -6.63
C LEU A 349 7.42 11.37 -5.81
N ARG A 350 8.17 12.40 -6.22
CA ARG A 350 8.17 13.69 -5.52
C ARG A 350 6.81 14.38 -5.58
N VAL A 351 6.15 14.37 -6.75
CA VAL A 351 4.79 14.93 -6.91
C VAL A 351 3.80 14.14 -6.07
N ARG A 352 3.87 12.80 -6.08
CA ARG A 352 3.03 11.95 -5.22
C ARG A 352 3.18 12.27 -3.74
N TYR A 353 4.42 12.42 -3.24
CA TYR A 353 4.64 12.80 -1.84
C TYR A 353 4.16 14.23 -1.54
N ALA A 354 4.21 15.14 -2.52
CA ALA A 354 3.62 16.48 -2.37
C ALA A 354 2.11 16.40 -2.12
N ASP A 355 1.40 15.58 -2.89
CA ASP A 355 -0.04 15.39 -2.78
C ASP A 355 -0.40 14.73 -1.43
N ASP A 356 0.29 13.65 -1.08
CA ASP A 356 0.10 12.93 0.18
C ASP A 356 0.38 13.84 1.40
N ALA A 357 1.42 14.69 1.35
CA ALA A 357 1.81 15.53 2.49
C ALA A 357 0.75 16.56 2.89
N ARG A 358 -0.15 16.94 1.97
CA ARG A 358 -1.29 17.84 2.28
C ARG A 358 -2.34 17.17 3.16
N LEU A 359 -2.38 15.84 3.15
CA LEU A 359 -3.39 15.04 3.83
C LEU A 359 -2.93 14.57 5.22
N GLY A 360 -1.63 14.63 5.50
CA GLY A 360 -1.04 14.23 6.77
C GLY A 360 0.43 13.81 6.67
N PRO A 361 1.01 13.29 7.77
CA PRO A 361 2.42 12.90 7.82
C PRO A 361 2.71 11.72 6.89
N LEU A 362 3.81 11.74 6.12
CA LEU A 362 4.14 10.69 5.15
C LEU A 362 4.62 9.36 5.77
N GLY A 363 4.76 9.32 7.10
CA GLY A 363 5.27 8.15 7.81
C GLY A 363 6.67 7.75 7.31
N PRO A 364 6.91 6.49 6.92
CA PRO A 364 8.20 6.04 6.40
C PRO A 364 8.68 6.79 5.15
N GLY A 365 7.78 7.41 4.37
CA GLY A 365 8.15 8.18 3.18
C GLY A 365 8.74 9.56 3.48
N GLN A 366 8.62 10.06 4.72
CA GLN A 366 9.06 11.41 5.10
C GLN A 366 10.54 11.67 4.82
N PRO A 367 11.48 10.77 5.18
CA PRO A 367 12.91 10.98 4.89
C PRO A 367 13.21 10.98 3.39
N VAL A 368 12.49 10.16 2.61
CA VAL A 368 12.65 10.08 1.15
C VAL A 368 12.16 11.38 0.50
N ALA A 369 10.99 11.88 0.88
CA ALA A 369 10.48 13.15 0.40
C ALA A 369 11.46 14.30 0.69
N ALA A 370 11.99 14.36 1.92
CA ALA A 370 12.98 15.37 2.31
C ALA A 370 14.29 15.25 1.52
N ALA A 371 14.75 14.04 1.23
CA ALA A 371 15.93 13.81 0.39
C ALA A 371 15.69 14.27 -1.06
N LEU A 372 14.51 13.99 -1.63
CA LEU A 372 14.13 14.46 -2.96
C LEU A 372 14.06 16.00 -3.02
N ASP A 373 13.53 16.64 -1.97
CA ASP A 373 13.52 18.11 -1.84
C ASP A 373 14.93 18.70 -1.77
N ALA A 374 15.81 18.08 -0.99
CA ALA A 374 17.19 18.51 -0.89
C ALA A 374 17.93 18.35 -2.22
N ALA A 375 17.66 17.28 -2.97
CA ALA A 375 18.24 17.04 -4.29
C ALA A 375 17.73 18.08 -5.31
N ALA A 376 16.42 18.38 -5.33
CA ALA A 376 15.83 19.37 -6.24
C ALA A 376 16.42 20.77 -6.04
N ARG A 377 16.75 21.16 -4.79
CA ARG A 377 17.36 22.46 -4.49
C ARG A 377 18.84 22.58 -4.86
N LYS A 378 19.56 21.46 -4.96
CA LYS A 378 21.00 21.46 -5.28
C LYS A 378 21.28 21.57 -6.78
N ASP A 379 20.28 21.31 -7.63
CA ASP A 379 20.46 21.09 -9.06
C ASP A 379 19.58 21.97 -9.97
N PRO A 380 19.71 23.32 -9.94
CA PRO A 380 18.97 24.18 -10.86
C PRO A 380 19.62 24.35 -12.25
N ALA A 381 20.84 23.84 -12.49
CA ALA A 381 21.62 24.22 -13.69
C ALA A 381 22.75 23.26 -14.12
N ARG A 382 22.58 21.93 -13.99
CA ARG A 382 23.48 20.97 -14.66
C ARG A 382 22.74 19.93 -15.49
#